data_AF-A0AAW2V9M6-F1
#
_entry.id   AF-A0AAW2V9M6-F1
#
_cell.length_a   1.000
_cell.length_b   1.000
_cell.length_c   1.000
_cell.angle_alpha   90.00
_cell.angle_beta   90.00
_cell.angle_gamma   90.00
#
_symmetry.space_group_name_H-M   'P 1'
#
loop_
_entity.id
_entity.type
_entity.pdbx_description
1 polymer ?
#
loop_
_entity_poly.entity_id
_entity_poly.type
_entity_poly.pdbx_seq_one_letter_code
_entity_poly.pdbx_strand_id
1 'polypeptide(L)'
;MDEKRDEFEQISIPILERVKKPLEKALAEAGLTVENIHSVEVTESFPFPIALSWKVPASDAQNGSTDNQQSTVVFPKGNPIPSVKALTFYRSGTFTLDVQYADVSELQGPAKISTYTIGPFQSTKGERAKLKVKVRLNLHGIVSIESATLLEEEEIEVPVVNESTKESTKMETEEVPADSAPASTTESDVNMQDAKPDGAAAENGVPESGDKPVPMETDGKVEAPKKKVKKTTVPVSEIVYGGLAAADVQKAVEKEFEMALQDRIMEETKDKKNAVEAYVYDMRNKLHDKYHEFVKESEREQFIARLQEVEDWLYEDGEDETKGVYIAKLEELKKQGDPIEERYKEHSERGSVIDQLIYCINSYREAAMSNDPKFDHIDLAEKQKVLNECVEAEAWLREKKQHQDSLPKHETPALLSADVRKKAEAVDRFCRPIMMKPKPAKPATPESPSAASSQGGDAQSQGTENVHSSPGQNANAGDSAGSGNEVPPAAAEPMETDKSESAPSSG
;
A
#
# COMPACT_ATOMS: atom_id res chain seq x y z
N MET A 1 18.02 -4.58 -31.83
CA MET A 1 17.98 -3.51 -30.79
C MET A 1 19.36 -2.89 -30.56
N ASP A 2 20.39 -3.39 -31.24
CA ASP A 2 21.76 -3.49 -30.73
C ASP A 2 22.67 -2.37 -31.25
N GLU A 3 22.36 -1.75 -32.40
CA GLU A 3 23.08 -0.58 -32.92
C GLU A 3 23.19 0.54 -31.89
N LYS A 4 22.11 0.83 -31.14
CA LYS A 4 22.10 1.83 -30.06
C LYS A 4 22.94 1.43 -28.85
N ARG A 5 23.24 0.13 -28.67
CA ARG A 5 24.15 -0.37 -27.64
C ARG A 5 25.59 -0.23 -28.13
N ASP A 6 25.87 -0.64 -29.36
CA ASP A 6 27.22 -0.58 -29.95
C ASP A 6 27.72 0.88 -30.05
N GLU A 7 26.85 1.82 -30.45
CA GLU A 7 27.13 3.26 -30.41
C GLU A 7 27.42 3.76 -28.99
N PHE A 8 26.62 3.33 -28.00
CA PHE A 8 26.80 3.72 -26.60
C PHE A 8 28.09 3.16 -25.98
N GLU A 9 28.43 1.91 -26.29
CA GLU A 9 29.69 1.29 -25.85
C GLU A 9 30.89 1.99 -26.50
N GLN A 10 30.83 2.29 -27.80
CA GLN A 10 31.87 3.05 -28.51
C GLN A 10 32.10 4.46 -27.91
N ILE A 11 31.03 5.16 -27.53
CA ILE A 11 31.10 6.46 -26.82
C ILE A 11 31.67 6.28 -25.40
N SER A 12 31.42 5.13 -24.76
CA SER A 12 31.84 4.83 -23.38
C SER A 12 33.28 4.36 -23.23
N ILE A 13 33.99 3.99 -24.32
CA ILE A 13 35.38 3.50 -24.29
C ILE A 13 36.31 4.37 -23.40
N PRO A 14 36.33 5.72 -23.50
CA PRO A 14 37.23 6.56 -22.70
C PRO A 14 36.90 6.60 -21.20
N ILE A 15 35.74 6.08 -20.79
CA ILE A 15 35.33 5.88 -19.39
C ILE A 15 35.71 4.46 -18.96
N LEU A 16 35.42 3.44 -19.76
CA LEU A 16 35.78 2.04 -19.49
C LEU A 16 37.30 1.84 -19.35
N GLU A 17 38.11 2.54 -20.15
CA GLU A 17 39.57 2.56 -20.00
C GLU A 17 40.05 3.08 -18.63
N ARG A 18 39.28 3.99 -17.99
CA ARG A 18 39.60 4.54 -16.66
C ARG A 18 39.25 3.55 -15.55
N VAL A 19 38.33 2.62 -15.78
CA VAL A 19 38.03 1.51 -14.86
C VAL A 19 39.06 0.40 -15.00
N LYS A 20 39.51 0.10 -16.23
CA LYS A 20 40.48 -0.97 -16.50
C LYS A 20 41.86 -0.72 -15.87
N LYS A 21 42.43 0.49 -16.00
CA LYS A 21 43.79 0.80 -15.53
C LYS A 21 44.00 0.61 -14.01
N PRO A 22 43.07 1.01 -13.12
CA PRO A 22 43.12 0.66 -11.68
C PRO A 22 43.12 -0.85 -11.40
N LEU A 23 42.34 -1.65 -12.15
CA LEU A 23 42.28 -3.11 -11.96
C LEU A 23 43.58 -3.79 -12.38
N GLU A 24 44.15 -3.39 -13.52
CA GLU A 24 45.47 -3.85 -13.98
C GLU A 24 46.58 -3.47 -12.98
N LYS A 25 46.52 -2.26 -12.40
CA LYS A 25 47.44 -1.83 -11.34
C LYS A 25 47.29 -2.68 -10.07
N ALA A 26 46.07 -2.93 -9.61
CA ALA A 26 45.82 -3.71 -8.40
C ALA A 26 46.31 -5.17 -8.54
N LEU A 27 46.11 -5.79 -9.70
CA LEU A 27 46.67 -7.11 -10.01
C LEU A 27 48.20 -7.11 -9.97
N ALA A 28 48.84 -6.11 -10.58
CA ALA A 28 50.29 -5.95 -10.57
C ALA A 28 50.86 -5.70 -9.16
N GLU A 29 50.20 -4.89 -8.33
CA GLU A 29 50.60 -4.64 -6.93
C GLU A 29 50.38 -5.87 -6.03
N ALA A 30 49.40 -6.72 -6.34
CA ALA A 30 49.19 -8.00 -5.67
C ALA A 30 50.10 -9.15 -6.16
N GLY A 31 50.77 -8.98 -7.31
CA GLY A 31 51.54 -10.03 -7.96
C GLY A 31 50.69 -11.15 -8.57
N LEU A 32 49.43 -10.87 -8.93
CA LEU A 32 48.46 -11.84 -9.43
C LEU A 32 48.13 -11.63 -10.93
N THR A 33 47.73 -12.71 -11.58
CA THR A 33 47.12 -12.68 -12.93
C THR A 33 45.59 -12.80 -12.83
N VAL A 34 44.88 -12.49 -13.92
CA VAL A 34 43.42 -12.68 -14.02
C VAL A 34 43.02 -14.14 -13.78
N GLU A 35 43.87 -15.10 -14.18
CA GLU A 35 43.64 -16.53 -13.97
C GLU A 35 43.71 -16.96 -12.49
N ASN A 36 44.22 -16.10 -11.60
CA ASN A 36 44.26 -16.34 -10.17
C ASN A 36 43.01 -15.80 -9.43
N ILE A 37 42.07 -15.16 -10.15
CA ILE A 37 40.86 -14.57 -9.58
C ILE A 37 39.71 -15.58 -9.63
N HIS A 38 39.29 -16.07 -8.46
CA HIS A 38 38.21 -17.05 -8.33
C HIS A 38 36.81 -16.43 -8.53
N SER A 39 36.61 -15.21 -8.06
CA SER A 39 35.36 -14.44 -8.17
C SER A 39 35.66 -12.94 -8.24
N VAL A 40 34.71 -12.18 -8.77
CA VAL A 40 34.75 -10.71 -8.78
C VAL A 40 33.48 -10.20 -8.11
N GLU A 41 33.63 -9.45 -7.03
CA GLU A 41 32.52 -8.79 -6.34
C GLU A 41 32.62 -7.27 -6.57
N VAL A 42 31.47 -6.62 -6.83
CA VAL A 42 31.38 -5.18 -7.01
C VAL A 42 30.84 -4.58 -5.71
N THR A 43 31.73 -3.96 -4.92
CA THR A 43 31.40 -3.37 -3.62
C THR A 43 31.68 -1.88 -3.61
N GLU A 44 30.74 -1.08 -3.08
CA GLU A 44 30.97 0.35 -2.90
C GLU A 44 32.03 0.63 -1.82
N SER A 45 32.94 1.57 -2.12
CA SER A 45 34.06 1.93 -1.24
C SER A 45 34.26 3.43 -1.20
N PHE A 46 34.59 3.97 -0.02
CA PHE A 46 34.74 5.41 0.14
C PHE A 46 36.15 5.86 -0.27
N PRO A 47 36.29 6.74 -1.30
CA PRO A 47 37.57 6.96 -1.98
C PRO A 47 38.54 7.87 -1.22
N PHE A 48 38.10 8.57 -0.17
CA PHE A 48 38.92 9.55 0.56
C PHE A 48 39.19 9.10 2.00
N PRO A 49 40.41 9.23 2.53
CA PRO A 49 40.67 8.91 3.93
C PRO A 49 40.12 10.03 4.83
N ILE A 50 39.40 9.65 5.89
CA ILE A 50 38.76 10.56 6.84
C ILE A 50 39.43 10.43 8.21
N ALA A 51 39.79 11.56 8.81
CA ALA A 51 40.29 11.66 10.16
C ALA A 51 39.34 12.42 11.09
N LEU A 52 39.37 12.04 12.37
CA LEU A 52 38.97 12.93 13.45
C LEU A 52 40.19 13.67 13.97
N SER A 53 40.03 14.98 14.20
CA SER A 53 41.03 15.86 14.77
C SER A 53 40.48 16.59 15.99
N TRP A 54 41.32 16.86 16.99
CA TRP A 54 40.91 17.51 18.23
C TRP A 54 42.07 18.24 18.92
N LYS A 55 41.74 19.19 19.78
CA LYS A 55 42.73 19.85 20.63
C LYS A 55 42.97 19.06 21.92
N VAL A 56 44.22 19.01 22.33
CA VAL A 56 44.69 18.42 23.59
C VAL A 56 44.88 19.55 24.61
N PRO A 57 44.30 19.47 25.82
CA PRO A 57 44.55 20.47 26.86
C PRO A 57 46.04 20.56 27.22
N ALA A 58 46.53 21.76 27.53
CA ALA A 58 47.95 21.97 27.87
C ALA A 58 48.43 21.17 29.10
N SER A 59 47.51 20.71 29.95
CA SER A 59 47.77 19.80 31.07
C SER A 59 48.07 18.35 30.67
N ASP A 60 48.00 18.00 29.39
CA ASP A 60 48.32 16.67 28.81
C ASP A 60 49.57 16.65 27.93
N ALA A 61 50.19 17.81 27.67
CA ALA A 61 51.28 17.94 26.70
C ALA A 61 52.59 17.34 27.23
N GLN A 62 52.77 16.02 27.03
CA GLN A 62 53.96 15.28 27.49
C GLN A 62 55.27 15.63 26.75
N ASN A 63 55.20 16.45 25.70
CA ASN A 63 56.33 17.12 25.06
C ASN A 63 55.88 18.50 24.52
N GLY A 64 56.78 19.48 24.53
CA GLY A 64 56.52 20.87 24.15
C GLY A 64 56.38 21.12 22.65
N SER A 65 55.47 20.42 21.97
CA SER A 65 55.00 20.81 20.64
C SER A 65 54.27 22.15 20.74
N THR A 66 54.53 23.08 19.82
CA THR A 66 53.81 24.36 19.75
C THR A 66 52.39 24.23 19.17
N ASP A 67 52.05 23.06 18.60
CA ASP A 67 50.71 22.78 18.10
C ASP A 67 50.08 21.63 18.92
N ASN A 68 49.04 21.97 19.69
CA ASN A 68 48.34 21.07 20.62
C ASN A 68 47.17 20.33 19.92
N GLN A 69 47.32 20.00 18.64
CA GLN A 69 46.32 19.33 17.82
C GLN A 69 46.72 17.87 17.57
N GLN A 70 45.79 16.95 17.84
CA GLN A 70 45.97 15.52 17.68
C GLN A 70 44.91 15.00 16.69
N SER A 71 45.31 14.08 15.81
CA SER A 71 44.45 13.54 14.75
C SER A 71 44.57 12.02 14.65
N THR A 72 43.56 11.36 14.09
CA THR A 72 43.54 9.91 13.86
C THR A 72 42.64 9.58 12.68
N VAL A 73 43.14 8.80 11.71
CA VAL A 73 42.35 8.27 10.59
C VAL A 73 41.34 7.27 11.11
N VAL A 74 40.06 7.48 10.80
CA VAL A 74 38.93 6.66 11.25
C VAL A 74 38.45 5.75 10.13
N PHE A 75 38.35 6.29 8.91
CA PHE A 75 38.04 5.54 7.70
C PHE A 75 39.21 5.73 6.72
N PRO A 76 40.00 4.69 6.39
CA PRO A 76 41.07 4.81 5.40
C PRO A 76 40.51 4.95 3.97
N LYS A 77 41.39 5.32 3.02
CA LYS A 77 41.08 5.33 1.58
C LYS A 77 40.65 3.93 1.14
N GLY A 78 39.50 3.82 0.46
CA GLY A 78 38.90 2.54 0.08
C GLY A 78 38.12 1.83 1.19
N ASN A 79 37.82 2.49 2.32
CA ASN A 79 37.00 1.88 3.37
C ASN A 79 35.58 1.54 2.86
N PRO A 80 35.07 0.30 3.01
CA PRO A 80 33.73 -0.09 2.58
C PRO A 80 32.60 0.74 3.20
N ILE A 81 31.51 0.95 2.46
CA ILE A 81 30.31 1.62 2.99
C ILE A 81 29.12 0.64 3.14
N PRO A 82 28.30 0.75 4.19
CA PRO A 82 28.42 1.67 5.33
C PRO A 82 29.44 1.15 6.37
N SER A 83 29.98 2.04 7.20
CA SER A 83 30.97 1.67 8.22
C SER A 83 30.76 2.46 9.50
N VAL A 84 31.00 1.81 10.65
CA VAL A 84 30.93 2.44 11.98
C VAL A 84 32.22 2.13 12.74
N LYS A 85 32.82 3.16 13.32
CA LYS A 85 34.01 3.05 14.17
C LYS A 85 33.71 3.70 15.51
N ALA A 86 34.35 3.23 16.58
CA ALA A 86 34.17 3.81 17.91
C ALA A 86 35.52 4.13 18.55
N LEU A 87 35.75 5.41 18.82
CA LEU A 87 36.96 5.91 19.48
C LEU A 87 36.69 6.11 20.97
N THR A 88 37.72 5.97 21.81
CA THR A 88 37.64 6.21 23.26
C THR A 88 38.47 7.43 23.62
N PHE A 89 37.84 8.41 24.25
CA PHE A 89 38.44 9.65 24.70
C PHE A 89 38.41 9.76 26.23
N TYR A 90 39.46 10.34 26.81
CA TYR A 90 39.55 10.63 28.24
C TYR A 90 39.59 12.15 28.43
N ARG A 91 38.51 12.73 28.99
CA ARG A 91 38.27 14.18 29.04
C ARG A 91 37.63 14.59 30.36
N SER A 92 37.92 15.80 30.82
CA SER A 92 37.39 16.37 32.07
C SER A 92 36.08 17.17 31.89
N GLY A 93 35.71 17.49 30.65
CA GLY A 93 34.50 18.25 30.30
C GLY A 93 34.35 18.41 28.78
N THR A 94 33.41 19.25 28.37
CA THR A 94 33.04 19.50 26.96
C THR A 94 34.25 19.73 26.05
N PHE A 95 34.28 19.09 24.89
CA PHE A 95 35.36 19.19 23.91
C PHE A 95 34.84 19.14 22.47
N THR A 96 35.65 19.61 21.52
CA THR A 96 35.30 19.57 20.09
C THR A 96 36.03 18.45 19.35
N LEU A 97 35.35 17.90 18.34
CA LEU A 97 35.89 16.93 17.38
C LEU A 97 35.66 17.46 15.96
N ASP A 98 36.73 17.60 15.20
CA ASP A 98 36.71 18.05 13.81
C ASP A 98 36.72 16.81 12.89
N VAL A 99 35.72 16.68 12.00
CA VAL A 99 35.75 15.70 10.91
C VAL A 99 36.41 16.35 9.71
N GLN A 100 37.44 15.71 9.17
CA GLN A 100 38.21 16.24 8.04
C GLN A 100 38.74 15.13 7.14
N TYR A 101 39.00 15.48 5.89
CA TYR A 101 39.84 14.67 5.02
C TYR A 101 41.26 14.59 5.62
N ALA A 102 41.83 13.38 5.64
CA ALA A 102 43.17 13.11 6.15
C ALA A 102 44.26 13.32 5.09
N ASP A 103 43.87 13.21 3.82
CA ASP A 103 44.66 13.58 2.64
C ASP A 103 43.94 14.74 1.94
N VAL A 104 44.70 15.75 1.52
CA VAL A 104 44.21 16.96 0.85
C VAL A 104 44.84 17.15 -0.53
N SER A 105 45.79 16.30 -0.94
CA SER A 105 46.51 16.43 -2.21
C SER A 105 45.63 16.16 -3.44
N GLU A 106 44.55 15.40 -3.29
CA GLU A 106 43.53 15.17 -4.31
C GLU A 106 42.31 16.12 -4.19
N LEU A 107 42.28 17.02 -3.20
CA LEU A 107 41.08 17.73 -2.78
C LEU A 107 40.99 19.15 -3.39
N GLN A 108 39.87 19.47 -4.05
CA GLN A 108 39.62 20.77 -4.68
C GLN A 108 38.85 21.77 -3.79
N GLY A 109 38.77 21.51 -2.48
CA GLY A 109 37.93 22.26 -1.54
C GLY A 109 38.47 22.28 -0.10
N PRO A 110 37.68 22.77 0.87
CA PRO A 110 38.12 22.81 2.26
C PRO A 110 38.28 21.40 2.84
N ALA A 111 39.40 21.15 3.52
CA ALA A 111 39.70 19.87 4.14
C ALA A 111 38.74 19.48 5.28
N LYS A 112 38.08 20.46 5.91
CA LYS A 112 37.22 20.26 7.07
C LYS A 112 35.76 20.09 6.65
N ILE A 113 35.16 18.97 7.04
CA ILE A 113 33.81 18.54 6.67
C ILE A 113 32.79 19.03 7.70
N SER A 114 33.08 18.86 9.00
CA SER A 114 32.21 19.30 10.08
C SER A 114 32.96 19.50 11.40
N THR A 115 32.32 20.21 12.34
CA THR A 115 32.73 20.31 13.74
C THR A 115 31.62 19.76 14.63
N TYR A 116 31.98 18.89 15.57
CA TYR A 116 31.10 18.40 16.62
C TYR A 116 31.53 18.94 17.98
N THR A 117 30.57 19.29 18.83
CA THR A 117 30.82 19.56 20.26
C THR A 117 30.22 18.43 21.08
N ILE A 118 31.04 17.78 21.91
CA ILE A 118 30.67 16.63 22.73
C ILE A 118 30.54 17.09 24.18
N GLY A 119 29.30 17.21 24.67
CA GLY A 119 28.97 17.69 26.01
C GLY A 119 27.73 18.61 26.04
N PRO A 120 27.32 19.08 27.23
CA PRO A 120 28.02 18.95 28.51
C PRO A 120 27.94 17.55 29.12
N PHE A 121 28.96 17.23 29.93
CA PHE A 121 28.98 16.08 30.84
C PHE A 121 29.82 16.46 32.07
N GLN A 122 29.66 15.73 33.18
CA GLN A 122 30.48 15.89 34.38
C GLN A 122 31.44 14.70 34.52
N SER A 123 32.59 14.90 35.17
CA SER A 123 33.53 13.84 35.51
C SER A 123 33.50 13.58 37.01
N THR A 124 33.21 12.35 37.42
CA THR A 124 33.20 11.95 38.82
C THR A 124 34.63 11.81 39.37
N LYS A 125 34.80 12.02 40.68
CA LYS A 125 36.07 11.86 41.43
C LYS A 125 37.26 12.74 41.00
N GLY A 126 37.07 13.68 40.06
CA GLY A 126 38.15 14.57 39.58
C GLY A 126 39.11 13.93 38.56
N GLU A 127 38.86 12.67 38.19
CA GLU A 127 39.59 11.98 37.11
C GLU A 127 39.04 12.38 35.73
N ARG A 128 39.45 11.63 34.69
CA ARG A 128 39.01 11.84 33.30
C ARG A 128 37.90 10.87 32.93
N ALA A 129 36.70 11.40 32.74
CA ALA A 129 35.57 10.70 32.16
C ALA A 129 35.96 10.01 30.84
N LYS A 130 35.55 8.75 30.71
CA LYS A 130 35.85 7.84 29.60
C LYS A 130 34.68 7.84 28.62
N LEU A 131 34.80 8.59 27.53
CA LEU A 131 33.75 8.69 26.51
C LEU A 131 34.05 7.75 25.34
N LYS A 132 33.07 6.92 24.96
CA LYS A 132 33.06 6.20 23.70
C LYS A 132 32.24 6.99 22.68
N VAL A 133 32.89 7.44 21.61
CA VAL A 133 32.26 8.22 20.53
C VAL A 133 32.17 7.34 19.28
N LYS A 134 30.96 7.16 18.75
CA LYS A 134 30.73 6.47 17.47
C LYS A 134 30.80 7.45 16.32
N VAL A 135 31.59 7.12 15.30
CA VAL A 135 31.61 7.79 14.00
C VAL A 135 31.00 6.85 12.98
N ARG A 136 30.10 7.36 12.14
CA ARG A 136 29.38 6.60 11.11
C ARG A 136 29.66 7.21 9.75
N LEU A 137 29.93 6.34 8.79
CA LEU A 137 29.96 6.60 7.36
C LEU A 137 28.76 5.86 6.76
N ASN A 138 27.78 6.61 6.26
CA ASN A 138 26.50 6.04 5.82
C ASN A 138 26.55 5.54 4.36
N LEU A 139 25.43 4.97 3.89
CA LEU A 139 25.26 4.46 2.52
C LEU A 139 25.38 5.54 1.42
N HIS A 140 25.31 6.82 1.79
CA HIS A 140 25.42 7.97 0.87
C HIS A 140 26.82 8.61 0.92
N GLY A 141 27.80 7.97 1.55
CA GLY A 141 29.15 8.51 1.73
C GLY A 141 29.27 9.65 2.76
N ILE A 142 28.19 9.98 3.48
CA ILE A 142 28.20 11.06 4.48
C ILE A 142 28.78 10.54 5.79
N VAL A 143 29.75 11.28 6.35
CA VAL A 143 30.33 11.01 7.68
C VAL A 143 29.68 11.90 8.73
N SER A 144 29.24 11.30 9.82
CA SER A 144 28.76 12.00 11.02
C SER A 144 29.19 11.31 12.32
N ILE A 145 29.06 12.02 13.44
CA ILE A 145 29.18 11.42 14.78
C ILE A 145 27.79 10.95 15.21
N GLU A 146 27.59 9.63 15.22
CA GLU A 146 26.30 8.98 15.51
C GLU A 146 25.88 9.14 16.98
N SER A 147 26.85 9.09 17.91
CA SER A 147 26.57 9.22 19.34
C SER A 147 27.86 9.35 20.16
N ALA A 148 27.74 9.96 21.34
CA ALA A 148 28.74 9.91 22.40
C ALA A 148 28.15 9.27 23.66
N THR A 149 28.93 8.42 24.34
CA THR A 149 28.49 7.72 25.56
C THR A 149 29.59 7.78 26.61
N LEU A 150 29.31 8.42 27.74
CA LEU A 150 30.14 8.35 28.94
C LEU A 150 30.04 6.96 29.56
N LEU A 151 31.19 6.40 29.94
CA LEU A 151 31.34 5.12 30.61
C LEU A 151 31.88 5.35 32.02
N GLU A 152 31.08 5.03 33.03
CA GLU A 152 31.47 5.10 34.44
C GLU A 152 31.68 3.68 34.97
N GLU A 153 32.85 3.40 35.56
CA GLU A 153 33.13 2.11 36.19
C GLU A 153 32.69 2.16 37.66
N GLU A 154 31.63 1.42 37.97
CA GLU A 154 31.03 1.29 39.29
C GLU A 154 31.53 -0.02 39.93
N GLU A 155 32.33 0.11 40.99
CA GLU A 155 32.77 -1.02 41.80
C GLU A 155 31.68 -1.34 42.82
N ILE A 156 30.98 -2.45 42.56
CA ILE A 156 30.02 -3.01 43.51
C ILE A 156 30.83 -3.82 44.53
N GLU A 157 30.94 -3.30 45.75
CA GLU A 157 31.33 -4.10 46.90
C GLU A 157 30.31 -5.23 47.06
N VAL A 158 30.77 -6.48 46.97
CA VAL A 158 29.92 -7.65 47.23
C VAL A 158 29.88 -7.86 48.75
N PRO A 159 28.73 -7.68 49.43
CA PRO A 159 28.65 -7.93 50.85
C PRO A 159 28.84 -9.43 51.12
N VAL A 160 29.94 -9.79 51.78
CA VAL A 160 30.22 -11.16 52.19
C VAL A 160 29.27 -11.53 53.32
N VAL A 161 28.28 -12.39 53.03
CA VAL A 161 27.35 -12.95 54.01
C VAL A 161 27.58 -14.45 54.12
N ASN A 162 28.19 -14.88 55.22
CA ASN A 162 28.24 -16.29 55.63
C ASN A 162 27.38 -16.48 56.89
N GLU A 163 26.38 -17.37 56.77
CA GLU A 163 25.89 -18.38 57.72
C GLU A 163 25.96 -18.13 59.25
N SER A 164 24.97 -18.49 60.09
CA SER A 164 23.75 -19.33 59.98
C SER A 164 22.76 -18.91 61.10
N THR A 165 21.50 -19.34 61.23
CA THR A 165 20.97 -20.72 61.40
C THR A 165 19.42 -20.72 61.41
N LYS A 166 18.79 -21.89 61.17
CA LYS A 166 17.51 -22.47 61.71
C LYS A 166 16.49 -21.59 62.49
N GLU A 167 15.17 -21.86 62.54
CA GLU A 167 14.25 -22.83 61.88
C GLU A 167 12.83 -22.70 62.50
N SER A 168 11.76 -22.47 61.72
CA SER A 168 10.36 -22.79 62.09
C SER A 168 9.37 -22.57 60.94
N THR A 169 8.31 -23.38 60.85
CA THR A 169 7.34 -23.40 59.74
C THR A 169 5.96 -22.87 60.14
N LYS A 170 5.17 -22.42 59.12
CA LYS A 170 3.73 -22.77 58.89
C LYS A 170 2.68 -21.62 58.97
N MET A 171 1.68 -21.73 58.07
CA MET A 171 0.37 -21.03 58.00
C MET A 171 0.42 -19.52 57.65
N GLU A 172 -0.16 -19.05 56.54
CA GLU A 172 -1.61 -19.00 56.14
C GLU A 172 -2.42 -17.95 56.91
N THR A 173 -2.89 -16.89 56.23
CA THR A 173 -4.32 -16.62 55.91
C THR A 173 -4.40 -15.36 55.00
N GLU A 174 -5.51 -15.21 54.26
CA GLU A 174 -5.94 -13.99 53.54
C GLU A 174 -6.36 -12.87 54.55
N GLU A 175 -6.86 -11.67 54.22
CA GLU A 175 -7.64 -11.14 53.08
C GLU A 175 -7.43 -9.62 52.86
N VAL A 176 -7.99 -9.12 51.74
CA VAL A 176 -8.34 -7.75 51.25
C VAL A 176 -8.46 -6.55 52.26
N PRO A 177 -8.42 -5.25 51.82
CA PRO A 177 -9.00 -4.76 50.55
C PRO A 177 -8.35 -3.61 49.74
N ALA A 178 -8.76 -3.60 48.47
CA ALA A 178 -9.06 -2.47 47.58
C ALA A 178 -8.01 -1.35 47.32
N ASP A 179 -7.63 -1.26 46.05
CA ASP A 179 -7.46 0.02 45.35
C ASP A 179 -8.56 0.13 44.28
N SER A 180 -8.92 1.33 43.82
CA SER A 180 -10.04 1.57 42.90
C SER A 180 -9.65 2.29 41.60
N ALA A 181 -9.90 1.58 40.51
CA ALA A 181 -10.03 1.95 39.07
C ALA A 181 -10.33 3.45 38.74
N PRO A 182 -9.94 3.95 37.53
CA PRO A 182 -9.87 3.27 36.23
C PRO A 182 -8.46 3.23 35.58
N ALA A 183 -8.10 2.35 34.63
CA ALA A 183 -8.71 2.01 33.32
C ALA A 183 -8.66 3.20 32.31
N SER A 184 -8.56 3.08 30.98
CA SER A 184 -8.59 1.99 29.98
C SER A 184 -8.15 2.62 28.62
N THR A 185 -7.85 2.01 27.45
CA THR A 185 -7.90 0.66 26.80
C THR A 185 -7.23 0.85 25.41
N THR A 186 -6.63 -0.11 24.66
CA THR A 186 -6.08 -1.47 24.84
C THR A 186 -5.39 -1.87 23.52
N GLU A 187 -4.40 -2.76 23.54
CA GLU A 187 -4.00 -3.58 22.36
C GLU A 187 -4.41 -5.05 22.59
N SER A 188 -4.47 -5.86 21.53
CA SER A 188 -4.77 -7.30 21.62
C SER A 188 -4.15 -8.09 20.47
N ASP A 189 -3.24 -8.99 20.83
CA ASP A 189 -2.57 -9.98 19.97
C ASP A 189 -3.19 -11.36 20.23
N VAL A 190 -3.30 -12.20 19.18
CA VAL A 190 -3.68 -13.62 19.28
C VAL A 190 -2.83 -14.51 18.35
N ASN A 191 -1.54 -14.63 18.66
CA ASN A 191 -0.74 -15.84 18.90
C ASN A 191 -1.16 -17.20 18.25
N MET A 192 -0.14 -18.05 18.00
CA MET A 192 -0.10 -19.51 17.75
C MET A 192 0.04 -20.02 16.29
N GLN A 193 0.86 -21.04 15.98
CA GLN A 193 1.99 -21.65 16.73
C GLN A 193 2.92 -22.53 15.82
N ASP A 194 4.19 -22.71 16.25
CA ASP A 194 5.25 -23.71 15.92
C ASP A 194 5.28 -24.54 14.61
N ALA A 195 6.49 -24.62 14.04
CA ALA A 195 7.04 -25.86 13.46
C ALA A 195 8.58 -25.92 13.65
N LYS A 196 9.11 -27.12 13.93
CA LYS A 196 10.50 -27.39 14.39
C LYS A 196 11.35 -28.09 13.29
N PRO A 197 12.68 -27.85 13.21
CA PRO A 197 13.60 -28.72 12.50
C PRO A 197 14.50 -29.60 13.42
N ASP A 198 14.59 -30.88 13.08
CA ASP A 198 15.71 -31.83 13.33
C ASP A 198 15.98 -32.54 11.98
N GLY A 199 17.15 -33.04 11.61
CA GLY A 199 18.47 -33.07 12.26
C GLY A 199 19.35 -34.19 11.67
N ALA A 200 20.69 -34.14 11.89
CA ALA A 200 21.69 -35.18 11.53
C ALA A 200 21.88 -35.51 10.02
N ALA A 201 23.00 -36.07 9.51
CA ALA A 201 24.43 -36.15 9.88
C ALA A 201 25.21 -36.47 8.55
N ALA A 202 26.44 -36.99 8.38
CA ALA A 202 27.55 -37.54 9.19
C ALA A 202 28.85 -37.43 8.29
N GLU A 203 30.05 -38.02 8.49
CA GLU A 203 30.69 -38.89 9.50
C GLU A 203 32.24 -38.87 9.32
N ASN A 204 32.99 -39.43 10.29
CA ASN A 204 34.39 -39.93 10.23
C ASN A 204 35.59 -38.96 10.03
N GLY A 205 36.76 -39.20 10.64
CA GLY A 205 37.17 -40.30 11.55
C GLY A 205 38.42 -39.98 12.40
N VAL A 206 38.65 -40.73 13.49
CA VAL A 206 39.53 -40.38 14.65
C VAL A 206 40.21 -41.64 15.21
N PRO A 207 41.55 -41.70 15.39
CA PRO A 207 42.22 -41.41 16.69
C PRO A 207 43.61 -40.71 16.49
N GLU A 208 44.57 -40.53 17.42
CA GLU A 208 44.86 -40.84 18.85
C GLU A 208 45.89 -39.77 19.36
N SER A 209 46.55 -39.69 20.54
CA SER A 209 46.70 -40.42 21.82
C SER A 209 47.31 -39.46 22.88
N GLY A 210 47.21 -39.60 24.22
CA GLY A 210 46.43 -40.55 25.01
C GLY A 210 46.71 -40.63 26.54
N ASP A 211 47.89 -40.18 27.04
CA ASP A 211 48.38 -40.57 28.39
C ASP A 211 48.03 -39.61 29.58
N LYS A 212 48.21 -40.10 30.81
CA LYS A 212 47.75 -39.56 32.12
C LYS A 212 48.91 -39.51 33.14
N PRO A 213 48.89 -38.61 34.15
CA PRO A 213 48.19 -38.95 35.41
C PRO A 213 47.61 -37.75 36.20
N VAL A 214 47.04 -38.08 37.37
CA VAL A 214 46.50 -37.21 38.44
C VAL A 214 47.09 -37.67 39.79
N PRO A 215 46.94 -36.93 40.92
CA PRO A 215 46.74 -35.48 41.11
C PRO A 215 47.72 -34.87 42.15
N MET A 216 47.74 -33.54 42.32
CA MET A 216 47.91 -32.94 43.66
C MET A 216 47.40 -31.49 43.74
N GLU A 217 47.01 -31.07 44.93
CA GLU A 217 46.45 -29.74 45.23
C GLU A 217 47.53 -28.73 45.63
N THR A 218 47.36 -27.47 45.23
CA THR A 218 47.63 -26.29 46.08
C THR A 218 46.65 -25.18 45.71
N ASP A 219 46.10 -24.50 46.71
CA ASP A 219 45.09 -23.44 46.56
C ASP A 219 45.68 -22.14 45.96
N GLY A 220 44.81 -21.22 45.51
CA GLY A 220 45.21 -19.94 44.93
C GLY A 220 44.16 -19.19 44.11
N LYS A 221 42.85 -19.43 44.31
CA LYS A 221 41.81 -18.76 43.50
C LYS A 221 41.52 -17.32 43.98
N VAL A 222 42.27 -16.36 43.46
CA VAL A 222 41.93 -14.93 43.59
C VAL A 222 40.70 -14.63 42.71
N GLU A 223 39.53 -14.47 43.33
CA GLU A 223 38.35 -13.96 42.60
C GLU A 223 38.46 -12.44 42.39
N ALA A 224 38.57 -12.03 41.13
CA ALA A 224 38.59 -10.61 40.75
C ALA A 224 37.17 -10.00 40.84
N PRO A 225 37.03 -8.74 41.32
CA PRO A 225 35.73 -8.10 41.48
C PRO A 225 35.03 -7.84 40.14
N LYS A 226 33.73 -8.15 40.07
CA LYS A 226 32.89 -7.96 38.88
C LYS A 226 32.49 -6.49 38.71
N LYS A 227 33.34 -5.71 38.05
CA LYS A 227 33.06 -4.32 37.66
C LYS A 227 31.76 -4.19 36.85
N LYS A 228 30.90 -3.24 37.21
CA LYS A 228 29.71 -2.87 36.43
C LYS A 228 29.98 -1.54 35.71
N VAL A 229 29.70 -1.47 34.41
CA VAL A 229 29.92 -0.26 33.62
C VAL A 229 28.58 0.42 33.33
N LYS A 230 28.36 1.55 33.99
CA LYS A 230 27.21 2.44 33.73
C LYS A 230 27.48 3.24 32.44
N LYS A 231 26.43 3.44 31.65
CA LYS A 231 26.50 4.10 30.33
C LYS A 231 25.53 5.28 30.30
N THR A 232 26.02 6.46 29.99
CA THR A 232 25.23 7.70 29.94
C THR A 232 25.43 8.36 28.58
N THR A 233 24.35 8.57 27.83
CA THR A 233 24.43 9.31 26.55
C THR A 233 24.84 10.75 26.82
N VAL A 234 25.82 11.25 26.08
CA VAL A 234 26.33 12.62 26.18
C VAL A 234 25.79 13.43 24.99
N PRO A 235 25.31 14.67 25.18
CA PRO A 235 24.82 15.48 24.07
C PRO A 235 25.90 15.73 23.03
N VAL A 236 25.48 15.78 21.77
CA VAL A 236 26.31 16.06 20.60
C VAL A 236 25.60 17.16 19.81
N SER A 237 26.29 18.27 19.56
CA SER A 237 25.85 19.29 18.61
C SER A 237 26.82 19.36 17.43
N GLU A 238 26.31 19.68 16.24
CA GLU A 238 27.08 19.62 14.99
C GLU A 238 27.00 20.91 14.18
N ILE A 239 28.07 21.16 13.43
CA ILE A 239 28.20 22.23 12.44
C ILE A 239 28.80 21.58 11.19
N VAL A 240 27.94 21.28 10.22
CA VAL A 240 28.34 20.69 8.92
C VAL A 240 28.61 21.80 7.93
N TYR A 241 29.82 21.84 7.34
CA TYR A 241 30.19 22.87 6.37
C TYR A 241 29.63 22.54 4.98
N GLY A 242 29.04 23.54 4.33
CA GLY A 242 28.33 23.37 3.05
C GLY A 242 26.91 22.81 3.17
N GLY A 243 26.48 22.38 4.35
CA GLY A 243 25.08 22.07 4.64
C GLY A 243 24.25 23.32 4.93
N LEU A 244 22.94 23.27 4.63
CA LEU A 244 21.99 24.28 5.12
C LEU A 244 21.71 24.06 6.61
N ALA A 245 21.54 25.14 7.37
CA ALA A 245 21.05 25.05 8.74
C ALA A 245 19.57 24.63 8.75
N ALA A 246 19.13 23.92 9.80
CA ALA A 246 17.76 23.40 9.89
C ALA A 246 16.67 24.47 9.71
N ALA A 247 16.91 25.69 10.20
CA ALA A 247 16.00 26.83 10.03
C ALA A 247 15.93 27.36 8.58
N ASP A 248 16.95 27.12 7.76
CA ASP A 248 16.97 27.50 6.34
C ASP A 248 16.43 26.39 5.44
N VAL A 249 16.63 25.12 5.83
CA VAL A 249 15.91 23.97 5.25
C VAL A 249 14.40 24.15 5.45
N GLN A 250 13.96 24.52 6.65
CA GLN A 250 12.54 24.75 6.96
C GLN A 250 11.93 25.83 6.06
N LYS A 251 12.59 26.98 5.88
CA LYS A 251 12.15 28.06 4.96
C LYS A 251 12.09 27.59 3.50
N ALA A 252 13.04 26.76 3.07
CA ALA A 252 13.06 26.22 1.71
C ALA A 252 11.87 25.26 1.49
N VAL A 253 11.56 24.42 2.48
CA VAL A 253 10.38 23.52 2.47
C VAL A 253 9.07 24.32 2.49
N GLU A 254 8.97 25.36 3.31
CA GLU A 254 7.82 26.27 3.35
C GLU A 254 7.59 26.94 1.99
N LYS A 255 8.65 27.48 1.37
CA LYS A 255 8.56 28.07 0.03
C LYS A 255 8.19 27.05 -1.05
N GLU A 256 8.68 25.81 -0.96
CA GLU A 256 8.29 24.74 -1.89
C GLU A 256 6.78 24.44 -1.79
N PHE A 257 6.23 24.40 -0.57
CA PHE A 257 4.78 24.26 -0.37
C PHE A 257 3.99 25.46 -0.89
N GLU A 258 4.50 26.70 -0.78
CA GLU A 258 3.87 27.89 -1.37
C GLU A 258 3.81 27.80 -2.90
N MET A 259 4.93 27.44 -3.56
CA MET A 259 4.99 27.31 -5.03
C MET A 259 4.10 26.16 -5.53
N ALA A 260 4.19 24.97 -4.91
CA ALA A 260 3.35 23.82 -5.28
C ALA A 260 1.84 24.06 -5.02
N LEU A 261 1.48 24.94 -4.09
CA LEU A 261 0.10 25.38 -3.88
C LEU A 261 -0.34 26.37 -4.96
N GLN A 262 0.52 27.30 -5.38
CA GLN A 262 0.24 28.22 -6.49
C GLN A 262 0.02 27.45 -7.80
N ASP A 263 0.90 26.50 -8.13
CA ASP A 263 0.76 25.67 -9.33
C ASP A 263 -0.56 24.90 -9.35
N ARG A 264 -0.93 24.26 -8.23
CA ARG A 264 -2.23 23.59 -8.10
C ARG A 264 -3.41 24.55 -8.25
N ILE A 265 -3.34 25.74 -7.68
CA ILE A 265 -4.42 26.74 -7.80
C ILE A 265 -4.56 27.19 -9.26
N MET A 266 -3.45 27.37 -9.99
CA MET A 266 -3.49 27.71 -11.43
C MET A 266 -4.08 26.57 -12.26
N GLU A 267 -3.66 25.32 -12.03
CA GLU A 267 -4.21 24.13 -12.70
C GLU A 267 -5.71 23.95 -12.42
N GLU A 268 -6.12 23.95 -11.16
CA GLU A 268 -7.53 23.83 -10.76
C GLU A 268 -8.40 25.01 -11.23
N THR A 269 -7.83 26.19 -11.46
CA THR A 269 -8.53 27.35 -12.02
C THR A 269 -8.72 27.20 -13.53
N LYS A 270 -7.65 26.82 -14.25
CA LYS A 270 -7.67 26.52 -15.68
C LYS A 270 -8.66 25.41 -16.00
N ASP A 271 -8.72 24.35 -15.20
CA ASP A 271 -9.70 23.28 -15.37
C ASP A 271 -11.15 23.75 -15.21
N LYS A 272 -11.42 24.77 -14.37
CA LYS A 272 -12.77 25.37 -14.30
C LYS A 272 -13.06 26.30 -15.48
N LYS A 273 -12.06 27.03 -16.00
CA LYS A 273 -12.21 27.77 -17.26
C LYS A 273 -12.56 26.83 -18.42
N ASN A 274 -11.76 25.79 -18.62
CA ASN A 274 -11.97 24.74 -19.62
C ASN A 274 -13.36 24.07 -19.48
N ALA A 275 -13.84 23.86 -18.24
CA ALA A 275 -15.13 23.26 -17.98
C ALA A 275 -16.33 24.17 -18.32
N VAL A 276 -16.18 25.50 -18.21
CA VAL A 276 -17.18 26.46 -18.72
C VAL A 276 -17.16 26.43 -20.25
N GLU A 277 -15.99 26.56 -20.86
CA GLU A 277 -15.79 26.56 -22.31
C GLU A 277 -16.37 25.30 -22.98
N ALA A 278 -15.99 24.12 -22.50
CA ALA A 278 -16.49 22.84 -23.02
C ALA A 278 -18.01 22.69 -22.86
N TYR A 279 -18.58 23.13 -21.73
CA TYR A 279 -20.02 23.12 -21.52
C TYR A 279 -20.75 24.07 -22.48
N VAL A 280 -20.18 25.26 -22.75
CA VAL A 280 -20.76 26.24 -23.68
C VAL A 280 -20.81 25.69 -25.10
N TYR A 281 -19.72 25.09 -25.60
CA TYR A 281 -19.70 24.45 -26.92
C TYR A 281 -20.66 23.25 -27.02
N ASP A 282 -20.61 22.33 -26.05
CA ASP A 282 -21.47 21.14 -26.03
C ASP A 282 -22.96 21.51 -25.92
N MET A 283 -23.34 22.36 -24.97
CA MET A 283 -24.74 22.75 -24.77
C MET A 283 -25.30 23.56 -25.96
N ARG A 284 -24.52 24.46 -26.57
CA ARG A 284 -24.94 25.17 -27.79
C ARG A 284 -25.22 24.19 -28.94
N ASN A 285 -24.31 23.23 -29.17
CA ASN A 285 -24.52 22.20 -30.19
C ASN A 285 -25.75 21.33 -29.90
N LYS A 286 -25.91 20.87 -28.65
CA LYS A 286 -27.08 20.11 -28.18
C LYS A 286 -28.40 20.86 -28.42
N LEU A 287 -28.46 22.16 -28.15
CA LEU A 287 -29.66 23.00 -28.30
C LEU A 287 -30.06 23.25 -29.76
N HIS A 288 -29.11 23.26 -30.70
CA HIS A 288 -29.39 23.33 -32.13
C HIS A 288 -29.78 21.98 -32.74
N ASP A 289 -29.21 20.88 -32.23
CA ASP A 289 -29.52 19.51 -32.62
C ASP A 289 -30.54 18.87 -31.66
N LYS A 290 -30.19 17.78 -30.98
CA LYS A 290 -31.11 16.87 -30.27
C LYS A 290 -32.00 17.47 -29.17
N TYR A 291 -31.68 18.65 -28.61
CA TYR A 291 -32.46 19.25 -27.52
C TYR A 291 -33.51 20.27 -27.99
N HIS A 292 -33.56 20.64 -29.29
CA HIS A 292 -34.42 21.73 -29.76
C HIS A 292 -35.94 21.51 -29.53
N GLU A 293 -36.39 20.26 -29.34
CA GLU A 293 -37.78 19.91 -29.00
C GLU A 293 -38.08 19.93 -27.48
N PHE A 294 -37.05 19.92 -26.63
CA PHE A 294 -37.15 19.69 -25.17
C PHE A 294 -37.09 20.99 -24.35
N VAL A 295 -37.16 22.13 -25.03
CA VAL A 295 -37.16 23.49 -24.50
C VAL A 295 -38.08 24.34 -25.38
N LYS A 296 -38.76 25.37 -24.84
CA LYS A 296 -39.58 26.25 -25.68
C LYS A 296 -38.69 27.11 -26.57
N GLU A 297 -39.15 27.45 -27.77
CA GLU A 297 -38.35 28.22 -28.74
C GLU A 297 -37.75 29.51 -28.17
N SER A 298 -38.56 30.28 -27.43
CA SER A 298 -38.11 31.52 -26.76
C SER A 298 -37.15 31.26 -25.58
N GLU A 299 -37.28 30.14 -24.86
CA GLU A 299 -36.36 29.72 -23.80
C GLU A 299 -35.01 29.27 -24.40
N ARG A 300 -35.06 28.55 -25.53
CA ARG A 300 -33.90 28.09 -26.33
C ARG A 300 -33.07 29.27 -26.82
N GLU A 301 -33.72 30.26 -27.42
CA GLU A 301 -33.07 31.46 -27.94
C GLU A 301 -32.41 32.31 -26.83
N GLN A 302 -33.11 32.50 -25.70
CA GLN A 302 -32.55 33.18 -24.52
C GLN A 302 -31.34 32.44 -23.95
N PHE A 303 -31.38 31.10 -23.89
CA PHE A 303 -30.27 30.33 -23.35
C PHE A 303 -29.09 30.27 -24.32
N ILE A 304 -29.31 30.18 -25.64
CA ILE A 304 -28.24 30.30 -26.65
C ILE A 304 -27.58 31.69 -26.58
N ALA A 305 -28.36 32.77 -26.42
CA ALA A 305 -27.79 34.11 -26.21
C ALA A 305 -26.93 34.17 -24.94
N ARG A 306 -27.38 33.62 -23.81
CA ARG A 306 -26.59 33.57 -22.57
C ARG A 306 -25.32 32.71 -22.69
N LEU A 307 -25.37 31.63 -23.49
CA LEU A 307 -24.19 30.82 -23.79
C LEU A 307 -23.16 31.61 -24.62
N GLN A 308 -23.62 32.46 -25.55
CA GLN A 308 -22.75 33.40 -26.27
C GLN A 308 -22.16 34.46 -25.33
N GLU A 309 -22.97 35.08 -24.47
CA GLU A 309 -22.51 36.06 -23.46
C GLU A 309 -21.43 35.50 -22.52
N VAL A 310 -21.42 34.18 -22.27
CA VAL A 310 -20.37 33.51 -21.48
C VAL A 310 -19.17 33.09 -22.34
N GLU A 311 -19.34 32.75 -23.61
CA GLU A 311 -18.23 32.55 -24.56
C GLU A 311 -17.44 33.85 -24.77
N ASP A 312 -18.13 34.94 -25.10
CA ASP A 312 -17.52 36.25 -25.35
C ASP A 312 -16.77 36.71 -24.09
N TRP A 313 -17.39 36.57 -22.91
CA TRP A 313 -16.74 36.87 -21.62
C TRP A 313 -15.49 36.03 -21.35
N LEU A 314 -15.43 34.74 -21.72
CA LEU A 314 -14.24 33.88 -21.51
C LEU A 314 -13.00 34.35 -22.30
N TYR A 315 -13.20 35.10 -23.38
CA TYR A 315 -12.17 35.68 -24.24
C TYR A 315 -11.94 37.19 -24.03
N GLU A 316 -12.76 37.84 -23.18
CA GLU A 316 -12.62 39.24 -22.75
C GLU A 316 -12.31 39.31 -21.24
N ASP A 317 -13.20 39.92 -20.43
CA ASP A 317 -13.00 40.15 -18.98
C ASP A 317 -12.74 38.87 -18.15
N GLY A 318 -13.13 37.71 -18.66
CA GLY A 318 -12.96 36.40 -18.03
C GLY A 318 -11.68 35.66 -18.40
N GLU A 319 -10.62 36.35 -18.85
CA GLU A 319 -9.36 35.67 -19.19
C GLU A 319 -8.65 35.10 -17.94
N ASP A 320 -8.44 35.93 -16.92
CA ASP A 320 -7.67 35.66 -15.68
C ASP A 320 -8.56 35.77 -14.43
N GLU A 321 -9.75 35.18 -14.51
CA GLU A 321 -10.72 35.17 -13.41
C GLU A 321 -10.52 34.03 -12.41
N THR A 322 -11.08 34.20 -11.21
CA THR A 322 -10.89 33.25 -10.12
C THR A 322 -11.66 31.94 -10.34
N LYS A 323 -11.11 30.83 -9.83
CA LYS A 323 -11.78 29.51 -9.80
C LYS A 323 -13.24 29.56 -9.36
N GLY A 324 -13.58 30.42 -8.39
CA GLY A 324 -14.95 30.59 -7.88
C GLY A 324 -15.90 31.22 -8.90
N VAL A 325 -15.42 32.17 -9.73
CA VAL A 325 -16.22 32.82 -10.76
C VAL A 325 -16.53 31.86 -11.91
N TYR A 326 -15.57 31.05 -12.36
CA TYR A 326 -15.84 29.99 -13.35
C TYR A 326 -16.83 28.95 -12.83
N ILE A 327 -16.75 28.55 -11.55
CA ILE A 327 -17.73 27.65 -10.94
C ILE A 327 -19.13 28.28 -10.95
N ALA A 328 -19.26 29.53 -10.51
CA ALA A 328 -20.55 30.23 -10.49
C ALA A 328 -21.17 30.40 -11.89
N LYS A 329 -20.36 30.71 -12.91
CA LYS A 329 -20.78 30.76 -14.32
C LYS A 329 -21.28 29.40 -14.80
N LEU A 330 -20.57 28.31 -14.51
CA LEU A 330 -20.98 26.96 -14.90
C LEU A 330 -22.28 26.53 -14.19
N GLU A 331 -22.42 26.81 -12.89
CA GLU A 331 -23.64 26.50 -12.12
C GLU A 331 -24.86 27.28 -12.63
N GLU A 332 -24.69 28.55 -13.01
CA GLU A 332 -25.77 29.37 -13.57
C GLU A 332 -26.25 28.86 -14.95
N LEU A 333 -25.31 28.41 -15.80
CA LEU A 333 -25.64 27.80 -17.09
C LEU A 333 -26.29 26.41 -16.91
N LYS A 334 -25.82 25.61 -15.95
CA LYS A 334 -26.40 24.30 -15.63
C LYS A 334 -27.82 24.38 -15.08
N LYS A 335 -28.12 25.40 -14.28
CA LYS A 335 -29.48 25.68 -13.78
C LYS A 335 -30.54 25.82 -14.89
N GLN A 336 -30.13 26.12 -16.13
CA GLN A 336 -30.98 26.17 -17.32
C GLN A 336 -30.83 24.94 -18.22
N GLY A 337 -29.62 24.40 -18.38
CA GLY A 337 -29.37 23.25 -19.25
C GLY A 337 -29.71 21.88 -18.66
N ASP A 338 -29.46 21.65 -17.37
CA ASP A 338 -29.69 20.35 -16.72
C ASP A 338 -31.16 19.89 -16.82
N PRO A 339 -32.20 20.76 -16.66
CA PRO A 339 -33.60 20.36 -16.88
C PRO A 339 -33.94 20.02 -18.34
N ILE A 340 -33.21 20.57 -19.32
CA ILE A 340 -33.41 20.27 -20.75
C ILE A 340 -32.77 18.92 -21.08
N GLU A 341 -31.56 18.68 -20.56
CA GLU A 341 -30.86 17.39 -20.67
C GLU A 341 -31.65 16.26 -19.96
N GLU A 342 -32.23 16.53 -18.79
CA GLU A 342 -33.10 15.58 -18.09
C GLU A 342 -34.34 15.21 -18.91
N ARG A 343 -35.05 16.18 -19.50
CA ARG A 343 -36.21 15.91 -20.39
C ARG A 343 -35.81 15.05 -21.59
N TYR A 344 -34.70 15.38 -22.26
CA TYR A 344 -34.19 14.60 -23.40
C TYR A 344 -33.82 13.17 -22.98
N LYS A 345 -33.10 13.03 -21.86
CA LYS A 345 -32.66 11.74 -21.32
C LYS A 345 -33.86 10.87 -20.96
N GLU A 346 -34.81 11.41 -20.20
CA GLU A 346 -36.03 10.71 -19.82
C GLU A 346 -36.91 10.35 -21.03
N HIS A 347 -36.99 11.19 -22.07
CA HIS A 347 -37.64 10.82 -23.32
C HIS A 347 -36.92 9.66 -24.04
N SER A 348 -35.59 9.64 -24.02
CA SER A 348 -34.77 8.64 -24.72
C SER A 348 -34.72 7.28 -24.00
N GLU A 349 -34.63 7.27 -22.66
CA GLU A 349 -34.57 6.04 -21.86
C GLU A 349 -35.94 5.37 -21.66
N ARG A 350 -37.02 6.16 -21.49
CA ARG A 350 -38.34 5.66 -21.05
C ARG A 350 -38.89 4.52 -21.89
N GLY A 351 -38.66 4.50 -23.19
CA GLY A 351 -39.15 3.43 -24.08
C GLY A 351 -38.65 2.05 -23.65
N SER A 352 -37.33 1.88 -23.58
CA SER A 352 -36.68 0.62 -23.15
C SER A 352 -37.12 0.18 -21.75
N VAL A 353 -37.30 1.13 -20.83
CA VAL A 353 -37.71 0.84 -19.45
C VAL A 353 -39.20 0.43 -19.37
N ILE A 354 -40.06 1.00 -20.22
CA ILE A 354 -41.45 0.58 -20.37
C ILE A 354 -41.51 -0.84 -20.95
N ASP A 355 -40.70 -1.15 -21.96
CA ASP A 355 -40.66 -2.49 -22.57
C ASP A 355 -40.17 -3.56 -21.57
N GLN A 356 -39.21 -3.22 -20.69
CA GLN A 356 -38.78 -4.08 -19.58
C GLN A 356 -39.92 -4.37 -18.58
N LEU A 357 -40.73 -3.37 -18.23
CA LEU A 357 -41.91 -3.57 -17.36
C LEU A 357 -42.97 -4.44 -18.06
N ILE A 358 -43.23 -4.22 -19.35
CA ILE A 358 -44.17 -5.03 -20.14
C ILE A 358 -43.69 -6.49 -20.23
N TYR A 359 -42.40 -6.73 -20.45
CA TYR A 359 -41.81 -8.06 -20.43
C TYR A 359 -41.97 -8.77 -19.07
N CYS A 360 -41.68 -8.07 -17.96
CA CYS A 360 -41.89 -8.59 -16.60
C CYS A 360 -43.35 -8.98 -16.37
N ILE A 361 -44.30 -8.10 -16.70
CA ILE A 361 -45.74 -8.35 -16.57
C ILE A 361 -46.18 -9.56 -17.40
N ASN A 362 -45.74 -9.66 -18.67
CA ASN A 362 -46.13 -10.76 -19.56
C ASN A 362 -45.54 -12.09 -19.10
N SER A 363 -44.28 -12.13 -18.69
CA SER A 363 -43.63 -13.34 -18.15
C SER A 363 -44.40 -13.90 -16.95
N TYR A 364 -44.79 -13.04 -16.00
CA TYR A 364 -45.60 -13.49 -14.85
C TYR A 364 -47.04 -13.88 -15.22
N ARG A 365 -47.67 -13.19 -16.17
CA ARG A 365 -48.99 -13.55 -16.71
C ARG A 365 -48.98 -14.91 -17.40
N GLU A 366 -48.01 -15.15 -18.28
CA GLU A 366 -47.86 -16.40 -19.02
C GLU A 366 -47.55 -17.56 -18.07
N ALA A 367 -46.65 -17.36 -17.10
CA ALA A 367 -46.39 -18.34 -16.05
C ALA A 367 -47.65 -18.68 -15.22
N ALA A 368 -48.48 -17.67 -14.88
CA ALA A 368 -49.71 -17.89 -14.12
C ALA A 368 -50.84 -18.55 -14.93
N MET A 369 -50.91 -18.35 -16.25
CA MET A 369 -51.87 -19.03 -17.14
C MET A 369 -51.35 -20.35 -17.73
N SER A 370 -50.09 -20.72 -17.48
CA SER A 370 -49.46 -21.89 -18.08
C SER A 370 -49.95 -23.22 -17.46
N ASN A 371 -50.13 -24.20 -18.34
CA ASN A 371 -50.36 -25.61 -18.02
C ASN A 371 -49.04 -26.42 -17.95
N ASP A 372 -47.89 -25.75 -17.87
CA ASP A 372 -46.60 -26.39 -17.63
C ASP A 372 -46.61 -27.09 -16.25
N PRO A 373 -46.30 -28.40 -16.18
CA PRO A 373 -46.29 -29.14 -14.93
C PRO A 373 -45.40 -28.55 -13.83
N LYS A 374 -44.46 -27.64 -14.15
CA LYS A 374 -43.68 -26.91 -13.14
C LYS A 374 -44.53 -25.98 -12.25
N PHE A 375 -45.77 -25.66 -12.64
CA PHE A 375 -46.69 -24.79 -11.89
C PHE A 375 -47.95 -25.49 -11.34
N ASP A 376 -48.05 -26.83 -11.39
CA ASP A 376 -49.23 -27.60 -10.93
C ASP A 376 -49.54 -27.45 -9.44
N HIS A 377 -48.52 -27.15 -8.63
CA HIS A 377 -48.60 -27.09 -7.16
C HIS A 377 -48.88 -25.69 -6.61
N ILE A 378 -49.02 -24.69 -7.48
CA ILE A 378 -49.38 -23.32 -7.12
C ILE A 378 -50.90 -23.23 -7.17
N ASP A 379 -51.52 -22.81 -6.06
CA ASP A 379 -52.97 -22.78 -5.95
C ASP A 379 -53.61 -21.80 -6.95
N LEU A 380 -54.85 -22.06 -7.36
CA LEU A 380 -55.57 -21.21 -8.31
C LEU A 380 -55.79 -19.80 -7.78
N ALA A 381 -56.02 -19.61 -6.47
CA ALA A 381 -56.12 -18.29 -5.86
C ALA A 381 -54.75 -17.62 -5.65
N GLU A 382 -53.64 -18.36 -5.67
CA GLU A 382 -52.29 -17.80 -5.75
C GLU A 382 -51.98 -17.33 -7.18
N LYS A 383 -52.27 -18.14 -8.21
CA LYS A 383 -52.17 -17.74 -9.63
C LYS A 383 -53.05 -16.52 -9.93
N GLN A 384 -54.27 -16.46 -9.40
CA GLN A 384 -55.16 -15.31 -9.59
C GLN A 384 -54.61 -14.00 -8.99
N LYS A 385 -53.86 -14.05 -7.87
CA LYS A 385 -53.21 -12.84 -7.31
C LYS A 385 -52.15 -12.29 -8.25
N VAL A 386 -51.34 -13.16 -8.86
CA VAL A 386 -50.33 -12.78 -9.86
C VAL A 386 -51.01 -12.12 -11.07
N LEU A 387 -52.09 -12.71 -11.57
CA LEU A 387 -52.87 -12.12 -12.68
C LEU A 387 -53.46 -10.75 -12.32
N ASN A 388 -53.93 -10.55 -11.08
CA ASN A 388 -54.45 -9.26 -10.63
C ASN A 388 -53.35 -8.18 -10.58
N GLU A 389 -52.19 -8.46 -9.98
CA GLU A 389 -51.06 -7.51 -9.94
C GLU A 389 -50.57 -7.17 -11.36
N CYS A 390 -50.51 -8.15 -12.27
CA CYS A 390 -50.20 -7.91 -13.68
C CYS A 390 -51.20 -6.94 -14.35
N VAL A 391 -52.50 -7.05 -14.06
CA VAL A 391 -53.55 -6.16 -14.60
C VAL A 391 -53.49 -4.76 -13.96
N GLU A 392 -53.27 -4.67 -12.65
CA GLU A 392 -53.10 -3.39 -11.94
C GLU A 392 -51.83 -2.64 -12.40
N ALA A 393 -50.75 -3.37 -12.69
CA ALA A 393 -49.53 -2.82 -13.26
C ALA A 393 -49.72 -2.27 -14.68
N GLU A 394 -50.48 -2.96 -15.54
CA GLU A 394 -50.83 -2.45 -16.87
C GLU A 394 -51.77 -1.25 -16.82
N ALA A 395 -52.76 -1.26 -15.92
CA ALA A 395 -53.66 -0.14 -15.73
C ALA A 395 -52.88 1.13 -15.31
N TRP A 396 -51.97 0.99 -14.34
CA TRP A 396 -51.05 2.06 -13.93
C TRP A 396 -50.17 2.54 -15.07
N LEU A 397 -49.51 1.62 -15.79
CA LEU A 397 -48.60 1.96 -16.90
C LEU A 397 -49.35 2.69 -18.01
N ARG A 398 -50.56 2.23 -18.35
CA ARG A 398 -51.41 2.85 -19.37
C ARG A 398 -51.87 4.25 -18.95
N GLU A 399 -52.26 4.44 -17.69
CA GLU A 399 -52.64 5.76 -17.14
C GLU A 399 -51.46 6.73 -17.20
N LYS A 400 -50.29 6.33 -16.67
CA LYS A 400 -49.10 7.21 -16.64
C LYS A 400 -48.54 7.48 -18.03
N LYS A 401 -48.57 6.50 -18.93
CA LYS A 401 -48.21 6.70 -20.33
C LYS A 401 -49.19 7.67 -21.01
N GLN A 402 -50.50 7.50 -20.85
CA GLN A 402 -51.49 8.43 -21.43
C GLN A 402 -51.32 9.87 -20.90
N HIS A 403 -50.98 10.04 -19.62
CA HIS A 403 -50.65 11.36 -19.07
C HIS A 403 -49.36 11.93 -19.70
N GLN A 404 -48.29 11.13 -19.80
CA GLN A 404 -47.03 11.55 -20.42
C GLN A 404 -47.18 11.87 -21.92
N ASP A 405 -47.96 11.07 -22.67
CA ASP A 405 -48.24 11.26 -24.09
C ASP A 405 -49.11 12.51 -24.36
N SER A 406 -49.74 13.10 -23.31
CA SER A 406 -50.50 14.35 -23.39
C SER A 406 -49.68 15.62 -23.13
N LEU A 407 -48.42 15.48 -22.69
CA LEU A 407 -47.54 16.61 -22.37
C LEU A 407 -46.58 16.93 -23.54
N PRO A 408 -46.33 18.21 -23.85
CA PRO A 408 -45.26 18.61 -24.76
C PRO A 408 -43.88 18.15 -24.26
N LYS A 409 -42.96 17.83 -25.19
CA LYS A 409 -41.57 17.43 -24.89
C LYS A 409 -40.78 18.43 -24.02
N HIS A 410 -41.17 19.71 -24.04
CA HIS A 410 -40.54 20.78 -23.26
C HIS A 410 -41.14 20.99 -21.85
N GLU A 411 -42.16 20.23 -21.45
CA GLU A 411 -42.67 20.26 -20.07
C GLU A 411 -42.01 19.17 -19.21
N THR A 412 -42.11 19.31 -17.88
CA THR A 412 -41.56 18.33 -16.94
C THR A 412 -42.24 16.96 -17.13
N PRO A 413 -41.49 15.85 -17.25
CA PRO A 413 -42.08 14.52 -17.45
C PRO A 413 -43.03 14.10 -16.32
N ALA A 414 -44.19 13.55 -16.68
CA ALA A 414 -45.15 12.95 -15.75
C ALA A 414 -44.92 11.45 -15.51
N LEU A 415 -44.04 10.82 -16.29
CA LEU A 415 -43.58 9.44 -16.08
C LEU A 415 -42.05 9.39 -16.20
N LEU A 416 -41.38 9.27 -15.07
CA LEU A 416 -39.93 9.08 -15.00
C LEU A 416 -39.56 7.60 -15.16
N SER A 417 -38.45 7.33 -15.81
CA SER A 417 -37.85 6.02 -15.99
C SER A 417 -37.50 5.38 -14.65
N ALA A 418 -37.16 6.20 -13.64
CA ALA A 418 -37.01 5.76 -12.26
C ALA A 418 -38.30 5.18 -11.65
N ASP A 419 -39.49 5.67 -12.01
CA ASP A 419 -40.75 5.19 -11.44
C ASP A 419 -41.27 3.94 -12.17
N VAL A 420 -41.00 3.82 -13.47
CA VAL A 420 -41.23 2.57 -14.23
C VAL A 420 -40.36 1.43 -13.68
N ARG A 421 -39.07 1.69 -13.38
CA ARG A 421 -38.18 0.73 -12.70
C ARG A 421 -38.75 0.29 -11.34
N LYS A 422 -39.13 1.22 -10.46
CA LYS A 422 -39.75 0.91 -9.16
C LYS A 422 -41.02 0.06 -9.30
N LYS A 423 -41.86 0.27 -10.31
CA LYS A 423 -43.05 -0.57 -10.53
C LYS A 423 -42.69 -1.96 -11.05
N ALA A 424 -41.66 -2.10 -11.89
CA ALA A 424 -41.15 -3.40 -12.31
C ALA A 424 -40.59 -4.21 -11.12
N GLU A 425 -39.81 -3.56 -10.25
CA GLU A 425 -39.31 -4.13 -8.98
C GLU A 425 -40.46 -4.54 -8.05
N ALA A 426 -41.53 -3.75 -7.96
CA ALA A 426 -42.70 -4.06 -7.14
C ALA A 426 -43.48 -5.28 -7.67
N VAL A 427 -43.69 -5.37 -9.00
CA VAL A 427 -44.34 -6.51 -9.66
C VAL A 427 -43.52 -7.78 -9.46
N ASP A 428 -42.21 -7.74 -9.71
CA ASP A 428 -41.33 -8.90 -9.48
C ASP A 428 -41.36 -9.34 -8.02
N ARG A 429 -41.19 -8.40 -7.08
CA ARG A 429 -41.19 -8.68 -5.64
C ARG A 429 -42.51 -9.32 -5.16
N PHE A 430 -43.64 -9.03 -5.79
CA PHE A 430 -44.93 -9.63 -5.48
C PHE A 430 -45.12 -11.00 -6.16
N CYS A 431 -44.82 -11.10 -7.46
CA CYS A 431 -45.11 -12.28 -8.27
C CYS A 431 -44.07 -13.39 -8.12
N ARG A 432 -42.78 -13.04 -7.97
CA ARG A 432 -41.65 -14.00 -7.89
C ARG A 432 -41.79 -15.01 -6.75
N PRO A 433 -42.14 -14.63 -5.50
CA PRO A 433 -42.28 -15.59 -4.41
C PRO A 433 -43.46 -16.56 -4.60
N ILE A 434 -44.48 -16.16 -5.36
CA ILE A 434 -45.62 -17.02 -5.69
C ILE A 434 -45.25 -17.99 -6.81
N MET A 435 -44.70 -17.50 -7.92
CA MET A 435 -44.41 -18.31 -9.10
C MET A 435 -43.15 -19.19 -8.96
N MET A 436 -42.24 -18.85 -8.04
CA MET A 436 -41.05 -19.67 -7.70
C MET A 436 -41.21 -20.46 -6.39
N LYS A 437 -42.44 -20.59 -5.88
CA LYS A 437 -42.79 -21.46 -4.75
C LYS A 437 -42.33 -22.90 -5.06
N PRO A 438 -41.59 -23.59 -4.19
CA PRO A 438 -41.09 -24.93 -4.48
C PRO A 438 -42.21 -25.98 -4.51
N LYS A 439 -42.03 -27.03 -5.32
CA LYS A 439 -42.92 -28.19 -5.33
C LYS A 439 -42.93 -28.89 -3.96
N PRO A 440 -44.11 -29.30 -3.44
CA PRO A 440 -44.18 -30.14 -2.26
C PRO A 440 -43.33 -31.40 -2.42
N ALA A 441 -42.49 -31.69 -1.44
CA ALA A 441 -41.72 -32.93 -1.43
C ALA A 441 -42.68 -34.13 -1.42
N LYS A 442 -42.42 -35.13 -2.28
CA LYS A 442 -43.16 -36.39 -2.22
C LYS A 442 -42.99 -36.99 -0.83
N PRO A 443 -44.07 -37.48 -0.16
CA PRO A 443 -43.94 -38.08 1.16
C PRO A 443 -43.02 -39.30 1.07
N ALA A 444 -42.00 -39.34 1.93
CA ALA A 444 -41.13 -40.50 2.07
C ALA A 444 -42.00 -41.71 2.43
N THR A 445 -42.01 -42.72 1.58
CA THR A 445 -42.80 -43.93 1.79
C THR A 445 -42.16 -44.74 2.92
N PRO A 446 -42.89 -45.11 3.99
CA PRO A 446 -42.31 -45.90 5.06
C PRO A 446 -41.92 -47.28 4.54
N GLU A 447 -40.65 -47.67 4.73
CA GLU A 447 -40.28 -49.08 4.59
C GLU A 447 -40.97 -49.92 5.67
N SER A 448 -41.32 -51.16 5.35
CA SER A 448 -41.81 -52.13 6.33
C SER A 448 -41.43 -53.55 5.92
N PRO A 449 -41.25 -54.48 6.89
CA PRO A 449 -40.20 -55.49 6.74
C PRO A 449 -40.66 -56.84 6.15
N SER A 450 -39.80 -57.37 5.28
CA SER A 450 -39.36 -58.77 5.14
C SER A 450 -40.36 -59.94 5.30
N ALA A 451 -40.46 -60.76 4.24
CA ALA A 451 -40.41 -62.22 4.35
C ALA A 451 -39.87 -62.84 3.04
N ALA A 452 -39.13 -63.96 3.15
CA ALA A 452 -38.37 -64.55 2.04
C ALA A 452 -39.05 -65.72 1.32
N SER A 453 -38.55 -66.07 0.14
CA SER A 453 -38.30 -67.45 -0.31
C SER A 453 -37.26 -67.47 -1.46
N SER A 454 -36.60 -68.61 -1.68
CA SER A 454 -35.26 -68.65 -2.30
C SER A 454 -35.08 -69.69 -3.42
N GLN A 455 -34.19 -69.36 -4.38
CA GLN A 455 -33.31 -70.20 -5.23
C GLN A 455 -32.90 -69.37 -6.48
N GLY A 456 -31.68 -69.39 -7.01
CA GLY A 456 -30.42 -70.02 -6.57
C GLY A 456 -29.44 -70.16 -7.75
N GLY A 457 -28.14 -69.87 -7.56
CA GLY A 457 -27.10 -70.08 -8.58
C GLY A 457 -25.92 -69.08 -8.51
N ASP A 458 -24.70 -69.59 -8.39
CA ASP A 458 -23.45 -68.82 -8.26
C ASP A 458 -22.88 -68.29 -9.58
N ALA A 459 -22.26 -67.11 -9.53
CA ALA A 459 -21.08 -66.75 -10.31
C ALA A 459 -20.27 -65.66 -9.59
N GLN A 460 -18.94 -65.79 -9.53
CA GLN A 460 -18.04 -64.96 -8.71
C GLN A 460 -16.95 -64.32 -9.58
N SER A 461 -16.74 -63.00 -9.44
CA SER A 461 -15.51 -62.31 -9.89
C SER A 461 -15.31 -60.97 -9.17
N GLN A 462 -14.06 -60.62 -8.84
CA GLN A 462 -13.66 -59.47 -8.01
C GLN A 462 -13.12 -58.28 -8.84
N GLY A 463 -12.93 -57.12 -8.19
CA GLY A 463 -12.31 -55.89 -8.73
C GLY A 463 -13.00 -54.63 -8.18
N THR A 464 -12.49 -53.78 -7.26
CA THR A 464 -11.14 -53.27 -6.91
C THR A 464 -10.42 -52.59 -8.09
N GLU A 465 -9.89 -51.36 -8.00
CA GLU A 465 -9.84 -50.38 -6.89
C GLU A 465 -9.40 -48.98 -7.41
N ASN A 466 -9.43 -47.96 -6.54
CA ASN A 466 -8.78 -46.62 -6.66
C ASN A 466 -9.25 -45.69 -7.80
N VAL A 467 -9.46 -44.37 -7.62
CA VAL A 467 -8.78 -43.29 -6.86
C VAL A 467 -7.51 -42.78 -7.54
N HIS A 468 -7.61 -41.58 -8.12
CA HIS A 468 -6.66 -40.49 -7.85
C HIS A 468 -7.26 -39.10 -8.13
N SER A 469 -6.74 -38.07 -7.47
CA SER A 469 -7.18 -36.68 -7.60
C SER A 469 -6.02 -35.75 -8.00
N SER A 470 -6.34 -34.69 -8.76
CA SER A 470 -5.57 -33.43 -8.85
C SER A 470 -4.14 -33.51 -9.45
N PRO A 471 -3.44 -32.38 -9.71
CA PRO A 471 -3.86 -30.97 -9.68
C PRO A 471 -3.76 -30.26 -11.06
N GLY A 472 -4.13 -28.97 -11.12
CA GLY A 472 -3.88 -28.09 -12.28
C GLY A 472 -2.73 -27.11 -12.04
N GLN A 473 -2.39 -26.28 -13.04
CA GLN A 473 -1.49 -25.14 -12.88
C GLN A 473 -1.76 -23.99 -13.86
N ASN A 474 -1.12 -22.84 -13.60
CA ASN A 474 -1.37 -21.53 -14.19
C ASN A 474 -0.24 -21.13 -15.17
N ALA A 475 -0.54 -20.33 -16.20
CA ALA A 475 0.45 -19.74 -17.12
C ALA A 475 -0.04 -18.40 -17.69
N ASN A 476 0.87 -17.45 -17.92
CA ASN A 476 0.60 -16.07 -18.31
C ASN A 476 1.63 -15.54 -19.33
N ALA A 477 1.19 -14.83 -20.37
CA ALA A 477 2.04 -14.05 -21.29
C ALA A 477 1.20 -13.01 -22.07
N GLY A 478 1.80 -11.86 -22.43
CA GLY A 478 1.23 -10.85 -23.34
C GLY A 478 1.44 -11.18 -24.84
N ASP A 479 1.23 -10.26 -25.78
CA ASP A 479 1.09 -8.79 -25.64
C ASP A 479 0.35 -8.12 -26.84
N SER A 480 -0.12 -6.89 -26.60
CA SER A 480 -0.38 -5.77 -27.53
C SER A 480 -1.56 -5.74 -28.55
N ALA A 481 -2.34 -4.65 -28.39
CA ALA A 481 -3.00 -3.80 -29.40
C ALA A 481 -4.27 -4.25 -30.18
N GLY A 482 -5.42 -3.67 -29.81
CA GLY A 482 -6.65 -3.64 -30.60
C GLY A 482 -7.74 -2.77 -29.94
N SER A 483 -8.41 -1.90 -30.68
CA SER A 483 -9.49 -1.02 -30.16
C SER A 483 -10.83 -1.76 -30.06
N GLY A 484 -11.62 -1.53 -28.99
CA GLY A 484 -12.92 -2.19 -28.79
C GLY A 484 -13.69 -1.69 -27.56
N ASN A 485 -15.02 -1.84 -27.60
CA ASN A 485 -16.02 -1.34 -26.63
C ASN A 485 -16.39 -2.38 -25.56
N GLU A 486 -16.97 -1.92 -24.43
CA GLU A 486 -17.83 -2.67 -23.47
C GLU A 486 -17.18 -3.88 -22.70
N VAL A 487 -17.70 -4.46 -21.61
CA VAL A 487 -19.00 -4.44 -20.88
C VAL A 487 -18.76 -4.55 -19.34
N PRO A 488 -19.54 -3.92 -18.43
CA PRO A 488 -19.53 -4.19 -16.97
C PRO A 488 -20.52 -5.32 -16.53
N PRO A 489 -20.35 -5.97 -15.36
CA PRO A 489 -20.66 -7.40 -15.20
C PRO A 489 -22.09 -7.81 -14.82
N ALA A 490 -22.37 -9.10 -15.08
CA ALA A 490 -23.36 -9.97 -14.44
C ALA A 490 -24.86 -9.64 -14.63
N ALA A 491 -25.41 -10.09 -15.77
CA ALA A 491 -26.85 -10.33 -15.88
C ALA A 491 -27.26 -11.61 -15.11
N ALA A 492 -28.48 -11.63 -14.56
CA ALA A 492 -29.10 -12.84 -14.06
C ALA A 492 -29.80 -13.58 -15.22
N GLU A 493 -29.65 -14.91 -15.28
CA GLU A 493 -30.15 -15.71 -16.41
C GLU A 493 -31.69 -15.76 -16.47
N PRO A 494 -32.33 -15.39 -17.60
CA PRO A 494 -33.74 -15.66 -17.85
C PRO A 494 -33.94 -17.11 -18.32
N MET A 495 -35.17 -17.63 -18.22
CA MET A 495 -35.52 -18.91 -18.86
C MET A 495 -35.56 -18.74 -20.39
N GLU A 496 -34.68 -19.43 -21.11
CA GLU A 496 -34.87 -19.66 -22.54
C GLU A 496 -36.12 -20.52 -22.80
N THR A 497 -36.76 -20.30 -23.93
CA THR A 497 -37.75 -21.22 -24.52
C THR A 497 -37.36 -21.48 -25.97
N ASP A 498 -36.99 -22.72 -26.25
CA ASP A 498 -36.51 -23.14 -27.57
C ASP A 498 -37.66 -23.12 -28.60
N LYS A 499 -37.32 -22.87 -29.86
CA LYS A 499 -38.24 -22.53 -30.95
C LYS A 499 -38.00 -23.44 -32.15
N SER A 500 -38.72 -24.56 -32.19
CA SER A 500 -38.67 -25.49 -33.33
C SER A 500 -39.40 -24.97 -34.57
N GLU A 501 -38.76 -25.08 -35.73
CA GLU A 501 -39.36 -24.84 -37.05
C GLU A 501 -40.41 -25.92 -37.41
N SER A 502 -41.27 -25.63 -38.38
CA SER A 502 -42.03 -26.69 -39.07
C SER A 502 -42.31 -26.33 -40.54
N ALA A 503 -41.95 -27.27 -41.44
CA ALA A 503 -42.29 -27.30 -42.86
C ALA A 503 -41.95 -28.71 -43.41
N PRO A 504 -42.49 -29.14 -44.57
CA PRO A 504 -43.65 -28.63 -45.31
C PRO A 504 -44.76 -29.69 -45.49
N SER A 505 -45.89 -29.31 -46.09
CA SER A 505 -46.78 -30.28 -46.78
C SER A 505 -47.41 -29.64 -48.01
N SER A 506 -47.62 -30.42 -49.07
CA SER A 506 -47.96 -29.93 -50.42
C SER A 506 -49.41 -29.46 -50.57
N GLY A 507 -49.59 -28.43 -51.42
CA GLY A 507 -50.87 -27.90 -51.87
C GLY A 507 -50.67 -26.91 -53.01
#